data_AF-I0IKQ8-F1
#
_entry.id   AF-I0IKQ8-F1
#
_cell.length_a   1.000
_cell.length_b   1.000
_cell.length_c   1.000
_cell.angle_alpha   90.00
_cell.angle_beta   90.00
_cell.angle_gamma   90.00
#
_symmetry.space_group_name_H-M   'P 1'
#
loop_
_entity.id
_entity.type
_entity.pdbx_description
1 polymer ?
#
loop_
_entity_poly.entity_id
_entity_poly.type
_entity_poly.pdbx_seq_one_letter_code
_entity_poly.pdbx_strand_id
1 'polypeptide(L)'
;MSKNLDEIELANNLISLTGLSMSKVARSAAISPGNLSNWLRGNRTALGAEGKDRLFSNMGIVGGALDPRKVHIWTMKKGDLTPFYSVLKWLSQPFEIFHIAPQKLSVRDYFPDRYFLPLIAYNQNTRIVLLRKIYSLESNIPPIDPAFLPEGSHWRVLPKDSYFQFVVKRIPNEIYVRCFSGEITPEEFDLITNEHSLKTPAPPGWDSVVNALQGLGFDPASALDWITKMNSLRKDP
;
A
#
# COMPACT_ATOMS: atom_id res chain seq x y z
N MET A 1 -23.71 -11.04 -9.85
CA MET A 1 -22.76 -11.77 -10.71
C MET A 1 -21.53 -10.92 -10.90
N SER A 2 -20.39 -11.27 -10.28
CA SER A 2 -19.12 -10.59 -10.54
C SER A 2 -18.69 -10.92 -11.96
N LYS A 3 -18.58 -9.92 -12.84
CA LYS A 3 -17.85 -10.11 -14.10
C LYS A 3 -16.41 -10.44 -13.73
N ASN A 4 -15.92 -11.61 -14.11
CA ASN A 4 -14.48 -11.86 -14.09
C ASN A 4 -13.82 -10.78 -14.94
N LEU A 5 -12.80 -10.11 -14.38
CA LEU A 5 -12.00 -9.14 -15.13
C LEU A 5 -11.53 -9.79 -16.43
N ASP A 6 -11.67 -9.08 -17.54
CA ASP A 6 -11.00 -9.53 -18.75
C ASP A 6 -9.48 -9.36 -18.60
N GLU A 7 -8.73 -10.11 -19.40
CA GLU A 7 -7.26 -10.17 -19.32
C GLU A 7 -6.60 -8.79 -19.51
N ILE A 8 -7.18 -7.93 -20.35
CA ILE A 8 -6.67 -6.59 -20.64
C ILE A 8 -6.96 -5.66 -19.45
N GLU A 9 -8.14 -5.76 -18.85
CA GLU A 9 -8.53 -5.02 -17.66
C GLU A 9 -7.64 -5.38 -16.46
N LEU A 10 -7.39 -6.68 -16.25
CA LEU A 10 -6.45 -7.14 -15.23
C LEU A 10 -5.04 -6.56 -15.46
N ALA A 11 -4.54 -6.62 -16.69
CA ALA A 11 -3.23 -6.06 -17.02
C ALA A 11 -3.17 -4.54 -16.79
N ASN A 12 -4.19 -3.79 -17.19
CA ASN A 12 -4.27 -2.34 -16.95
C ASN A 12 -4.25 -2.02 -15.44
N ASN A 13 -5.00 -2.77 -14.65
CA ASN A 13 -5.05 -2.59 -13.20
C ASN A 13 -3.69 -2.91 -12.55
N LEU A 14 -3.07 -4.05 -12.88
CA LEU A 14 -1.77 -4.43 -12.35
C LEU A 14 -0.66 -3.44 -12.76
N ILE A 15 -0.64 -2.98 -14.03
CA ILE A 15 0.30 -1.96 -14.51
C ILE A 15 0.14 -0.67 -13.69
N SER A 16 -1.11 -0.25 -13.45
CA SER A 16 -1.40 0.94 -12.65
C SER A 16 -0.89 0.81 -11.22
N LEU A 17 -1.03 -0.39 -10.63
CA LEU A 17 -0.55 -0.73 -9.30
C LEU A 17 0.96 -0.85 -9.19
N THR A 18 1.72 -1.07 -10.28
CA THR A 18 3.19 -1.07 -10.20
C THR A 18 3.78 0.30 -9.84
N GLY A 19 3.03 1.39 -10.07
CA GLY A 19 3.57 2.75 -10.02
C GLY A 19 4.64 3.05 -11.07
N LEU A 20 4.90 2.15 -12.02
CA LEU A 20 5.84 2.35 -13.13
C LEU A 20 5.12 2.95 -14.35
N SER A 21 5.88 3.34 -15.37
CA SER A 21 5.30 3.67 -16.67
C SER A 21 5.11 2.40 -17.49
N MET A 22 4.11 2.38 -18.38
CA MET A 22 3.88 1.26 -19.31
C MET A 22 5.17 0.88 -20.07
N SER A 23 5.94 1.86 -20.55
CA SER A 23 7.21 1.60 -21.24
C SER A 23 8.28 0.97 -20.35
N LYS A 24 8.26 1.24 -19.04
CA LYS A 24 9.16 0.58 -18.09
C LYS A 24 8.71 -0.86 -17.83
N VAL A 25 7.41 -1.09 -17.63
CA VAL A 25 6.84 -2.44 -17.47
C VAL A 25 7.10 -3.30 -18.71
N ALA A 26 6.85 -2.76 -19.91
CA ALA A 26 7.10 -3.46 -21.17
C ALA A 26 8.57 -3.92 -21.29
N ARG A 27 9.51 -3.02 -20.99
CA ARG A 27 10.94 -3.34 -21.01
C ARG A 27 11.32 -4.41 -19.98
N SER A 28 10.80 -4.33 -18.76
CA SER A 28 11.02 -5.34 -17.72
C SER A 28 10.50 -6.73 -18.12
N ALA A 29 9.40 -6.77 -18.87
CA ALA A 29 8.82 -7.99 -19.40
C ALA A 29 9.42 -8.43 -20.77
N ALA A 30 10.44 -7.73 -21.29
CA ALA A 30 11.01 -7.96 -22.62
C ALA A 30 9.99 -7.88 -23.77
N ILE A 31 9.06 -6.93 -23.69
CA ILE A 31 7.99 -6.67 -24.67
C ILE A 31 8.21 -5.29 -25.31
N SER A 32 7.90 -5.17 -26.61
CA SER A 32 7.85 -3.87 -27.29
C SER A 32 6.77 -2.97 -26.65
N PRO A 33 7.09 -1.74 -26.21
CA PRO A 33 6.10 -0.82 -25.65
C PRO A 33 4.92 -0.55 -26.60
N GLY A 34 5.16 -0.53 -27.91
CA GLY A 34 4.12 -0.34 -28.93
C GLY A 34 3.13 -1.51 -28.98
N ASN A 35 3.64 -2.75 -28.93
CA ASN A 35 2.83 -3.95 -28.93
C ASN A 35 1.96 -4.03 -27.66
N LEU A 36 2.55 -3.76 -26.49
CA LEU A 36 1.82 -3.69 -25.23
C LEU A 36 0.73 -2.61 -25.31
N SER A 37 1.05 -1.42 -25.78
CA SER A 37 0.08 -0.32 -25.90
C SER A 37 -1.08 -0.65 -26.82
N ASN A 38 -0.82 -1.27 -27.98
CA ASN A 38 -1.86 -1.64 -28.93
C ASN A 38 -2.75 -2.75 -28.37
N TRP A 39 -2.16 -3.71 -27.67
CA TRP A 39 -2.89 -4.78 -27.01
C TRP A 39 -3.81 -4.26 -25.90
N LEU A 40 -3.31 -3.38 -25.02
CA LEU A 40 -4.10 -2.77 -23.95
C LEU A 40 -5.25 -1.89 -24.46
N ARG A 41 -5.19 -1.41 -25.71
CA ARG A 41 -6.27 -0.67 -26.38
C ARG A 41 -7.30 -1.59 -27.07
N GLY A 42 -7.15 -2.91 -26.95
CA GLY A 42 -8.10 -3.89 -27.48
C GLY A 42 -7.65 -4.63 -28.73
N ASN A 43 -6.47 -4.33 -29.30
CA ASN A 43 -5.94 -5.15 -30.40
C ASN A 43 -5.38 -6.48 -29.86
N ARG A 44 -6.25 -7.49 -29.76
CA ARG A 44 -5.94 -8.79 -29.12
C ARG A 44 -4.80 -9.57 -29.78
N THR A 45 -4.43 -9.27 -31.02
CA THR A 45 -3.34 -9.94 -31.75
C THR A 45 -1.99 -9.23 -31.61
N ALA A 46 -1.96 -8.00 -31.10
CA ALA A 46 -0.72 -7.23 -30.94
C ALA A 46 0.25 -7.82 -29.92
N LEU A 47 -0.23 -8.66 -28.99
CA LEU A 47 0.59 -9.36 -28.00
C LEU A 47 0.23 -10.85 -28.00
N GLY A 48 1.14 -11.68 -28.53
CA GLY A 48 1.00 -13.13 -28.53
C GLY A 48 1.11 -13.74 -27.13
N ALA A 49 0.70 -15.00 -26.97
CA ALA A 49 0.61 -15.70 -25.68
C ALA A 49 1.89 -15.59 -24.84
N GLU A 50 3.06 -15.88 -25.41
CA GLU A 50 4.35 -15.76 -24.72
C GLU A 50 4.64 -14.33 -24.22
N GLY A 51 4.21 -13.31 -24.97
CA GLY A 51 4.30 -11.92 -24.53
C GLY A 51 3.42 -11.65 -23.31
N LYS A 52 2.22 -12.22 -23.28
CA LYS A 52 1.32 -12.11 -22.13
C LYS A 52 1.85 -12.86 -20.91
N ASP A 53 2.39 -14.06 -21.11
CA ASP A 53 2.98 -14.85 -20.04
C ASP A 53 4.15 -14.11 -19.38
N ARG A 54 5.04 -13.51 -20.19
CA ARG A 54 6.14 -12.67 -19.67
C ARG A 54 5.62 -11.44 -18.93
N LEU A 55 4.58 -10.78 -19.46
CA LEU A 55 3.95 -9.63 -18.83
C LEU A 55 3.40 -9.97 -17.45
N PHE A 56 2.59 -11.03 -17.36
CA PHE A 56 1.96 -11.48 -16.13
C PHE A 56 2.97 -12.04 -15.14
N SER A 57 3.95 -12.84 -15.59
CA SER A 57 5.04 -13.35 -14.75
C SER A 57 5.86 -12.21 -14.15
N ASN A 58 6.17 -11.17 -14.95
CA ASN A 58 6.84 -9.96 -14.46
C ASN A 58 6.01 -9.19 -13.42
N MET A 59 4.68 -9.26 -13.50
CA MET A 59 3.76 -8.72 -12.50
C MET A 59 3.47 -9.68 -11.34
N GLY A 60 4.21 -10.79 -11.26
CA GLY A 60 4.09 -11.75 -10.17
C GLY A 60 2.86 -12.65 -10.28
N ILE A 61 2.28 -12.83 -11.47
CA ILE A 61 1.20 -13.78 -11.71
C ILE A 61 1.78 -15.09 -12.22
N VAL A 62 1.47 -16.20 -11.55
CA VAL A 62 1.90 -17.56 -11.90
C VAL A 62 0.70 -18.49 -11.81
N GLY A 63 0.42 -19.25 -12.87
CA GLY A 63 -0.72 -20.17 -12.90
C GLY A 63 -2.09 -19.48 -12.74
N GLY A 64 -2.19 -18.20 -13.11
CA GLY A 64 -3.43 -17.43 -12.98
C GLY A 64 -3.72 -16.90 -11.57
N ALA A 65 -2.75 -16.93 -10.66
CA ALA A 65 -2.83 -16.34 -9.32
C ALA A 65 -1.59 -15.50 -9.02
N LEU A 66 -1.64 -14.68 -7.97
CA LEU A 66 -0.44 -14.01 -7.46
C LEU A 66 0.55 -15.05 -6.90
N ASP A 67 1.84 -14.86 -7.21
CA ASP A 67 2.92 -15.75 -6.76
C ASP A 67 3.00 -15.70 -5.23
N PRO A 68 2.72 -16.83 -4.54
CA PRO A 68 2.70 -16.88 -3.08
C PRO A 68 4.10 -16.75 -2.46
N ARG A 69 5.16 -16.87 -3.27
CA ARG A 69 6.55 -16.77 -2.80
C ARG A 69 7.06 -15.33 -2.75
N LYS A 70 6.21 -14.35 -3.07
CA LYS A 70 6.58 -12.93 -3.16
C LYS A 70 5.69 -12.08 -2.27
N VAL A 71 6.23 -10.94 -1.85
CA VAL A 71 5.44 -9.81 -1.36
C VAL A 71 5.16 -8.89 -2.55
N HIS A 72 3.88 -8.67 -2.83
CA HIS A 72 3.44 -7.82 -3.94
C HIS A 72 3.38 -6.38 -3.45
N ILE A 73 4.30 -5.55 -3.94
CA ILE A 73 4.44 -4.17 -3.50
C ILE A 73 3.83 -3.27 -4.56
N TRP A 74 2.68 -2.72 -4.24
CA TRP A 74 1.89 -1.89 -5.13
C TRP A 74 1.93 -0.44 -4.69
N THR A 75 1.98 0.47 -5.65
CA THR A 75 2.01 1.90 -5.43
C THR A 75 0.89 2.58 -6.20
N MET A 76 0.01 3.27 -5.47
CA MET A 76 -1.02 4.11 -6.06
C MET A 76 -0.56 5.55 -6.19
N LYS A 77 -0.72 6.12 -7.38
CA LYS A 77 -0.27 7.49 -7.72
C LYS A 77 -1.29 8.59 -7.48
N LYS A 78 -2.56 8.23 -7.36
CA LYS A 78 -3.71 9.12 -7.15
C LYS A 78 -4.66 8.30 -6.28
N GLY A 79 -5.37 8.89 -5.32
CA GLY A 79 -6.21 8.16 -4.35
C GLY A 79 -7.31 7.24 -4.92
N ASP A 80 -7.35 7.00 -6.23
CA ASP A 80 -8.18 6.04 -6.91
C ASP A 80 -7.81 4.59 -6.57
N LEU A 81 -8.60 3.99 -5.67
CA LEU A 81 -8.46 2.61 -5.21
C LEU A 81 -9.05 1.58 -6.19
N THR A 82 -9.65 2.00 -7.31
CA THR A 82 -10.33 1.11 -8.25
C THR A 82 -9.42 -0.01 -8.77
N PRO A 83 -8.17 0.24 -9.21
CA PRO A 83 -7.30 -0.83 -9.67
C PRO A 83 -7.02 -1.87 -8.59
N PHE A 84 -6.83 -1.42 -7.35
CA PHE A 84 -6.59 -2.28 -6.19
C PHE A 84 -7.81 -3.17 -5.92
N TYR A 85 -9.00 -2.58 -5.84
CA TYR A 85 -10.24 -3.31 -5.59
C TYR A 85 -10.57 -4.31 -6.69
N SER A 86 -10.40 -3.91 -7.96
CA SER A 86 -10.62 -4.80 -9.10
C SER A 86 -9.73 -6.03 -9.03
N VAL A 87 -8.44 -5.88 -8.71
CA VAL A 87 -7.52 -7.01 -8.57
C VAL A 87 -7.89 -7.88 -7.37
N LEU A 88 -8.20 -7.31 -6.21
CA LEU A 88 -8.64 -8.09 -5.05
C LEU A 88 -9.92 -8.89 -5.36
N LYS A 89 -10.89 -8.27 -6.05
CA LYS A 89 -12.12 -8.92 -6.46
C LYS A 89 -11.87 -10.05 -7.46
N TRP A 90 -10.94 -9.87 -8.39
CA TRP A 90 -10.52 -10.92 -9.31
C TRP A 90 -9.88 -12.10 -8.57
N LEU A 91 -9.07 -11.87 -7.54
CA LEU A 91 -8.53 -12.94 -6.69
C LEU A 91 -9.63 -13.74 -6.00
N SER A 92 -10.81 -13.14 -5.75
CA SER A 92 -11.98 -13.80 -5.16
C SER A 92 -11.67 -14.55 -3.86
N GLN A 93 -10.76 -14.00 -3.06
CA GLN A 93 -10.35 -14.54 -1.77
C GLN A 93 -10.55 -13.48 -0.69
N PRO A 94 -10.89 -13.87 0.55
CA PRO A 94 -10.96 -12.95 1.66
C PRO A 94 -9.56 -12.48 2.04
N PHE A 95 -9.45 -11.20 2.41
CA PHE A 95 -8.23 -10.58 2.90
C PHE A 95 -8.44 -10.00 4.28
N GLU A 96 -7.41 -10.12 5.12
CA GLU A 96 -7.29 -9.31 6.32
C GLU A 96 -6.43 -8.09 6.03
N ILE A 97 -6.87 -6.92 6.51
CA ILE A 97 -6.31 -5.62 6.13
C ILE A 97 -6.02 -4.74 7.35
N PHE A 98 -4.87 -4.06 7.36
CA PHE A 98 -4.52 -3.07 8.39
C PHE A 98 -3.40 -2.13 7.93
N HIS A 99 -3.23 -0.99 8.60
CA HIS A 99 -2.09 -0.11 8.35
C HIS A 99 -0.89 -0.46 9.22
N ILE A 100 0.31 -0.13 8.73
CA ILE A 100 1.56 -0.24 9.50
C ILE A 100 2.22 1.12 9.71
N ALA A 101 2.87 1.30 10.85
CA ALA A 101 3.70 2.46 11.17
C ALA A 101 5.05 2.02 11.74
N PRO A 102 6.09 2.87 11.67
CA PRO A 102 7.34 2.55 12.31
C PRO A 102 7.19 2.68 13.83
N GLN A 103 7.95 1.88 14.59
CA GLN A 103 8.01 2.01 16.04
C GLN A 103 8.51 3.39 16.47
N LYS A 104 9.61 3.85 15.86
CA LYS A 104 10.11 5.22 16.04
C LYS A 104 9.58 6.09 14.90
N LEU A 105 8.67 6.99 15.23
CA LEU A 105 8.15 7.97 14.28
C LEU A 105 9.23 9.01 13.96
N SER A 106 9.46 9.23 12.68
CA SER A 106 10.20 10.40 12.19
C SER A 106 9.26 11.59 12.05
N VAL A 107 9.82 12.79 11.89
CA VAL A 107 8.99 14.00 11.73
C VAL A 107 8.03 13.90 10.54
N ARG A 108 8.42 13.15 9.50
CA ARG A 108 7.61 12.91 8.30
C ARG A 108 6.37 12.06 8.59
N ASP A 109 6.46 11.14 9.56
CA ASP A 109 5.37 10.24 9.93
C ASP A 109 4.25 10.96 10.70
N TYR A 110 4.50 12.18 11.21
CA TYR A 110 3.46 13.03 11.79
C TYR A 110 2.67 13.84 10.76
N PHE A 111 2.97 13.70 9.47
CA PHE A 111 2.18 14.28 8.38
C PHE A 111 1.44 13.17 7.62
N PRO A 112 0.47 12.48 8.24
CA PRO A 112 -0.26 11.38 7.60
C PRO A 112 -0.95 11.85 6.31
N ASP A 113 -1.34 13.12 6.24
CA ASP A 113 -1.96 13.75 5.07
C ASP A 113 -1.00 13.87 3.86
N ARG A 114 0.32 13.72 4.08
CA ARG A 114 1.34 13.75 3.02
C ARG A 114 1.96 12.38 2.74
N TYR A 115 1.98 11.51 3.76
CA TYR A 115 2.53 10.16 3.69
C TYR A 115 1.54 9.21 4.35
N PHE A 116 0.57 8.71 3.58
CA PHE A 116 -0.31 7.66 4.09
C PHE A 116 0.52 6.45 4.47
N LEU A 117 0.28 5.97 5.69
CA LEU A 117 0.85 4.73 6.20
C LEU A 117 0.58 3.57 5.22
N PRO A 118 1.58 2.73 4.92
CA PRO A 118 1.38 1.56 4.07
C PRO A 118 0.23 0.71 4.59
N LEU A 119 -0.56 0.19 3.67
CA LEU A 119 -1.61 -0.75 3.96
C LEU A 119 -1.10 -2.16 3.67
N ILE A 120 -1.33 -3.06 4.61
CA ILE A 120 -1.12 -4.49 4.47
C ILE A 120 -2.45 -5.12 4.11
N ALA A 121 -2.46 -5.92 3.05
CA ALA A 121 -3.57 -6.82 2.71
C ALA A 121 -3.00 -8.21 2.51
N TYR A 122 -3.54 -9.20 3.21
CA TYR A 122 -2.97 -10.54 3.14
C TYR A 122 -3.99 -11.64 3.40
N ASN A 123 -3.63 -12.85 2.95
CA ASN A 123 -4.27 -14.11 3.29
C ASN A 123 -3.22 -15.24 3.28
N GLN A 124 -3.64 -16.50 3.34
CA GLN A 124 -2.71 -17.64 3.37
C GLN A 124 -1.76 -17.73 2.17
N ASN A 125 -2.16 -17.20 1.01
CA ASN A 125 -1.44 -17.36 -0.25
C ASN A 125 -0.94 -16.04 -0.85
N THR A 126 -1.37 -14.90 -0.32
CA THR A 126 -1.12 -13.59 -0.92
C THR A 126 -0.66 -12.61 0.13
N ARG A 127 0.43 -11.90 -0.18
CA ARG A 127 1.04 -10.86 0.65
C ARG A 127 1.11 -9.58 -0.15
N ILE A 128 0.39 -8.54 0.26
CA ILE A 128 0.37 -7.26 -0.45
C ILE A 128 0.76 -6.13 0.50
N VAL A 129 1.68 -5.29 0.05
CA VAL A 129 1.97 -3.97 0.62
C VAL A 129 1.47 -2.93 -0.38
N LEU A 130 0.49 -2.13 0.02
CA LEU A 130 -0.03 -1.02 -0.78
C LEU A 130 0.51 0.31 -0.24
N LEU A 131 1.36 0.93 -1.05
CA LEU A 131 1.92 2.27 -0.85
C LEU A 131 1.02 3.30 -1.55
N ARG A 132 0.79 4.44 -0.90
CA ARG A 132 0.03 5.55 -1.49
C ARG A 132 0.94 6.76 -1.67
N LYS A 133 1.06 7.24 -2.90
CA LYS A 133 1.75 8.50 -3.24
C LYS A 133 0.69 9.57 -3.50
N ILE A 134 0.72 10.63 -2.70
CA ILE A 134 -0.15 11.79 -2.90
C ILE A 134 0.70 12.91 -3.47
N TYR A 135 0.20 13.54 -4.52
CA TYR A 135 0.89 14.66 -5.17
C TYR A 135 0.21 16.02 -4.93
N SER A 136 -0.94 16.08 -4.25
CA SER A 136 -1.64 17.33 -3.91
C SER A 136 -2.03 17.41 -2.43
N LEU A 137 -1.99 18.62 -1.88
CA LEU A 137 -2.40 18.96 -0.50
C LEU A 137 -3.93 19.00 -0.32
N GLU A 138 -4.68 18.88 -1.42
CA GLU A 138 -6.12 18.97 -1.43
C GLU A 138 -6.77 17.59 -1.34
N SER A 139 -7.60 17.45 -0.28
CA SER A 139 -8.80 16.61 -0.21
C SER A 139 -8.65 15.17 0.32
N ASN A 140 -9.31 14.95 1.45
CA ASN A 140 -9.82 13.69 2.01
C ASN A 140 -9.64 12.48 1.09
N ILE A 141 -8.57 11.72 1.30
CA ILE A 141 -8.47 10.39 0.71
C ILE A 141 -9.36 9.47 1.55
N PRO A 142 -10.42 8.91 0.95
CA PRO A 142 -11.32 8.06 1.70
C PRO A 142 -10.55 6.85 2.28
N PRO A 143 -10.90 6.41 3.50
CA PRO A 143 -10.45 5.12 3.99
C PRO A 143 -10.86 4.03 2.99
N ILE A 144 -10.16 2.89 2.99
CA ILE A 144 -10.64 1.73 2.23
C ILE A 144 -11.97 1.30 2.85
N ASP A 145 -13.04 1.50 2.09
CA ASP A 145 -14.37 1.09 2.52
C ASP A 145 -14.47 -0.44 2.38
N PRO A 146 -14.77 -1.16 3.49
CA PRO A 146 -14.94 -2.61 3.49
C PRO A 146 -15.89 -3.13 2.41
N ALA A 147 -16.88 -2.32 1.99
CA ALA A 147 -17.84 -2.71 0.96
C ALA A 147 -17.21 -2.97 -0.43
N PHE A 148 -16.01 -2.44 -0.69
CA PHE A 148 -15.29 -2.67 -1.94
C PHE A 148 -14.33 -3.87 -1.89
N LEU A 149 -14.18 -4.50 -0.74
CA LEU A 149 -13.35 -5.67 -0.58
C LEU A 149 -14.09 -6.94 -1.02
N PRO A 150 -13.37 -8.02 -1.38
CA PRO A 150 -13.98 -9.31 -1.61
C PRO A 150 -14.77 -9.78 -0.38
N GLU A 151 -15.83 -10.57 -0.61
CA GLU A 151 -16.65 -11.14 0.46
C GLU A 151 -15.78 -11.89 1.50
N GLY A 152 -16.07 -11.68 2.79
CA GLY A 152 -15.30 -12.23 3.90
C GLY A 152 -14.01 -11.46 4.26
N SER A 153 -13.61 -10.47 3.45
CA SER A 153 -12.51 -9.58 3.81
C SER A 153 -12.91 -8.65 4.95
N HIS A 154 -11.96 -8.32 5.82
CA HIS A 154 -12.21 -7.47 6.98
C HIS A 154 -10.96 -6.71 7.40
N TRP A 155 -11.18 -5.63 8.15
CA TRP A 155 -10.11 -4.96 8.85
C TRP A 155 -9.71 -5.79 10.07
N ARG A 156 -8.40 -5.99 10.24
CA ARG A 156 -7.86 -6.58 11.46
C ARG A 156 -8.28 -5.74 12.65
N VAL A 157 -8.68 -6.40 13.74
CA VAL A 157 -8.95 -5.72 14.99
C VAL A 157 -7.62 -5.45 15.71
N LEU A 158 -7.14 -4.21 15.68
CA LEU A 158 -6.01 -3.77 16.50
C LEU A 158 -6.44 -2.68 17.49
N PRO A 159 -5.71 -2.50 18.60
CA PRO A 159 -5.88 -1.33 19.45
C PRO A 159 -5.76 -0.05 18.62
N LYS A 160 -6.62 0.94 18.88
CA LYS A 160 -6.49 2.26 18.27
C LYS A 160 -5.14 2.85 18.67
N ASP A 161 -4.35 3.25 17.68
CA ASP A 161 -3.12 3.97 17.95
C ASP A 161 -3.48 5.38 18.44
N SER A 162 -2.85 5.86 19.51
CA SER A 162 -3.15 7.18 20.06
C SER A 162 -2.81 8.32 19.10
N TYR A 163 -1.97 8.10 18.10
CA TYR A 163 -1.53 9.10 17.13
C TYR A 163 -2.32 9.06 15.82
N PHE A 164 -2.70 7.88 15.35
CA PHE A 164 -3.44 7.73 14.10
C PHE A 164 -4.95 7.62 14.37
N GLN A 165 -5.79 8.18 13.51
CA GLN A 165 -7.25 8.04 13.65
C GLN A 165 -7.78 6.66 13.23
N PHE A 166 -6.90 5.79 12.73
CA PHE A 166 -7.21 4.47 12.19
C PHE A 166 -6.35 3.38 12.84
N VAL A 167 -6.69 2.13 12.52
CA VAL A 167 -6.10 0.91 13.08
C VAL A 167 -4.69 0.72 12.51
N VAL A 168 -3.66 0.72 13.37
CA VAL A 168 -2.25 0.67 12.97
C VAL A 168 -1.48 -0.34 13.81
N LYS A 169 -0.65 -1.17 13.15
CA LYS A 169 0.37 -2.00 13.80
C LYS A 169 1.73 -1.30 13.73
N ARG A 170 2.38 -1.07 14.88
CA ARG A 170 3.76 -0.58 14.89
C ARG A 170 4.73 -1.72 14.64
N ILE A 171 5.64 -1.54 13.70
CA ILE A 171 6.63 -2.54 13.30
C ILE A 171 8.06 -1.97 13.38
N PRO A 172 9.09 -2.81 13.56
CA PRO A 172 10.48 -2.37 13.58
C PRO A 172 10.81 -1.46 12.40
N ASN A 173 11.56 -0.39 12.67
CA ASN A 173 11.87 0.63 11.69
C ASN A 173 12.57 0.06 10.45
N GLU A 174 13.42 -0.94 10.61
CA GLU A 174 14.13 -1.59 9.51
C GLU A 174 13.16 -2.30 8.56
N ILE A 175 12.17 -3.02 9.11
CA ILE A 175 11.13 -3.69 8.33
C ILE A 175 10.24 -2.66 7.64
N TYR A 176 9.86 -1.59 8.35
CA TYR A 176 9.06 -0.51 7.78
C TYR A 176 9.73 0.13 6.56
N VAL A 177 11.04 0.41 6.63
CA VAL A 177 11.80 0.96 5.49
C VAL A 177 11.81 -0.02 4.31
N ARG A 178 11.96 -1.32 4.55
CA ARG A 178 11.94 -2.34 3.50
C ARG A 178 10.60 -2.47 2.79
N CYS A 179 9.48 -2.26 3.51
CA CYS A 179 8.16 -2.15 2.88
C CYS A 179 8.11 -1.01 1.84
N PHE A 180 8.76 0.12 2.12
CA PHE A 180 8.81 1.27 1.21
C PHE A 180 9.82 1.11 0.08
N SER A 181 10.98 0.50 0.33
CA SER A 181 12.04 0.33 -0.67
C SER A 181 11.71 -0.74 -1.70
N GLY A 182 10.78 -1.65 -1.40
CA GLY A 182 10.46 -2.76 -2.27
C GLY A 182 11.19 -4.06 -1.92
N GLU A 183 11.89 -4.10 -0.78
CA GLU A 183 12.88 -5.13 -0.45
C GLU A 183 12.43 -6.06 0.68
N ILE A 184 11.19 -5.95 1.14
CA ILE A 184 10.65 -6.82 2.17
C ILE A 184 10.53 -8.27 1.67
N THR A 185 11.02 -9.19 2.50
CA THR A 185 10.94 -10.64 2.25
C THR A 185 9.61 -11.23 2.72
N PRO A 186 9.17 -12.40 2.19
CA PRO A 186 7.99 -13.11 2.71
C PRO A 186 8.09 -13.41 4.21
N GLU A 187 9.26 -13.78 4.70
CA GLU A 187 9.50 -14.11 6.10
C GLU A 187 9.32 -12.88 7.00
N GLU A 188 9.87 -11.72 6.59
CA GLU A 188 9.65 -10.45 7.29
C GLU A 188 8.19 -10.01 7.26
N PHE A 189 7.50 -10.21 6.14
CA PHE A 189 6.07 -9.93 6.03
C PHE A 189 5.25 -10.81 6.97
N ASP A 190 5.60 -12.09 7.11
CA ASP A 190 4.91 -13.02 8.00
C ASP A 190 5.12 -12.65 9.49
N LEU A 191 6.25 -12.02 9.85
CA LEU A 191 6.43 -11.42 11.18
C LEU A 191 5.48 -10.24 11.42
N ILE A 192 5.16 -9.45 10.38
CA ILE A 192 4.20 -8.34 10.47
C ILE A 192 2.79 -8.87 10.70
N THR A 193 2.41 -9.96 10.04
CA THR A 193 1.04 -10.49 10.10
C THR A 193 0.78 -11.39 11.30
N ASN A 194 1.80 -12.03 11.86
CA ASN A 194 1.66 -12.84 13.06
C ASN A 194 1.46 -11.97 14.33
N GLU A 195 0.44 -12.29 15.14
CA GLU A 195 0.00 -11.46 16.28
C GLU A 195 1.03 -11.41 17.42
N HIS A 196 1.80 -12.48 17.60
CA HIS A 196 2.73 -12.61 18.73
C HIS A 196 4.18 -12.22 18.40
N SER A 197 4.49 -11.99 17.12
CA SER A 197 5.87 -11.88 16.65
C SER A 197 6.50 -10.51 16.90
N LEU A 198 5.70 -9.45 17.01
CA LEU A 198 6.21 -8.09 17.18
C LEU A 198 5.58 -7.45 18.41
N LYS A 199 6.39 -7.13 19.42
CA LYS A 199 5.96 -6.25 20.51
C LYS A 199 5.71 -4.87 19.92
N THR A 200 4.46 -4.41 19.96
CA THR A 200 4.10 -3.02 19.67
C THR A 200 4.59 -2.17 20.84
N PRO A 201 5.64 -1.36 20.72
CA PRO A 201 6.05 -0.47 21.78
C PRO A 201 4.94 0.56 22.04
N ALA A 202 4.93 1.07 23.27
CA ALA A 202 4.06 2.17 23.62
C ALA A 202 4.28 3.33 22.62
N PRO A 203 3.21 4.00 22.19
CA PRO A 203 3.32 5.17 21.35
C PRO A 203 4.28 6.21 21.97
N PRO A 204 5.19 6.84 21.21
CA PRO A 204 6.13 7.80 21.76
C PRO A 204 5.36 9.00 22.31
N GLY A 205 5.52 9.35 23.59
CA GLY A 205 4.80 10.48 24.20
C GLY A 205 5.05 11.82 23.50
N TRP A 206 4.18 12.81 23.70
CA TRP A 206 4.28 14.13 23.07
C TRP A 206 5.63 14.83 23.28
N ASP A 207 6.27 14.59 24.42
CA ASP A 207 7.62 15.11 24.71
C ASP A 207 8.66 14.60 23.70
N SER A 208 8.51 13.36 23.21
CA SER A 208 9.37 12.82 22.16
C SER A 208 9.17 13.52 20.82
N VAL A 209 7.94 13.98 20.53
CA VAL A 209 7.62 14.76 19.32
C VAL A 209 8.23 16.15 19.41
N VAL A 210 8.09 16.81 20.56
CA VAL A 210 8.70 18.13 20.83
C VAL A 210 10.22 18.06 20.68
N ASN A 211 10.85 17.06 21.30
CA ASN A 211 12.30 16.86 21.22
C ASN A 211 12.75 16.58 19.77
N ALA A 212 11.97 15.83 18.99
CA ALA A 212 12.27 15.56 17.58
C ALA A 212 12.16 16.83 16.71
N LEU A 213 11.14 17.67 16.94
CA LEU A 213 10.97 18.94 16.24
C LEU A 213 12.08 19.93 16.61
N GLN A 214 12.44 20.02 17.89
CA GLN A 214 13.56 20.83 18.36
C GLN A 214 14.89 20.37 17.75
N GLY A 215 15.11 19.06 17.64
CA GLY A 215 16.28 18.49 16.94
C GLY A 215 16.36 18.84 15.46
N LEU A 216 15.25 19.25 14.83
CA LEU A 216 15.21 19.78 13.46
C LEU A 216 15.33 21.32 13.40
N GLY A 217 15.58 21.99 14.53
CA GLY A 217 15.76 23.43 14.61
C GLY A 217 14.47 24.22 14.80
N PHE A 218 13.34 23.57 15.11
CA PHE A 218 12.14 24.29 15.54
C PHE A 218 12.35 24.82 16.96
N ASP A 219 12.02 26.08 17.20
CA ASP A 219 11.97 26.58 18.57
C ASP A 219 10.81 25.93 19.35
N PRO A 220 10.90 25.87 20.69
CA PRO A 220 9.89 25.20 21.51
C PRO A 220 8.47 25.74 21.33
N ALA A 221 8.31 27.04 21.09
CA ALA A 221 6.98 27.65 20.93
C ALA A 221 6.37 27.27 19.58
N SER A 222 7.14 27.28 18.50
CA SER A 222 6.71 26.79 17.18
C SER A 222 6.35 25.30 17.20
N ALA A 223 7.10 24.48 17.93
CA ALA A 223 6.77 23.05 18.10
C ALA A 223 5.46 22.85 18.87
N LEU A 224 5.21 23.64 19.92
CA LEU A 224 3.99 23.56 20.73
C LEU A 224 2.75 24.08 19.97
N ASP A 225 2.89 25.18 19.25
CA ASP A 225 1.84 25.74 18.38
C ASP A 225 1.44 24.74 17.29
N TRP A 226 2.44 24.08 16.69
CA TRP A 226 2.21 23.02 15.72
C TRP A 226 1.43 21.83 16.30
N ILE A 227 1.79 21.34 17.50
CA ILE A 227 1.06 20.27 18.19
C ILE A 227 -0.38 20.70 18.49
N THR A 228 -0.56 21.95 18.93
CA THR A 228 -1.89 22.51 19.25
C THR A 228 -2.78 22.55 18.02
N LYS A 229 -2.21 22.94 16.86
CA LYS A 229 -2.90 22.97 15.57
C LYS A 229 -3.25 21.56 15.06
N MET A 230 -2.37 20.58 15.25
CA MET A 230 -2.67 19.19 14.91
C MET A 230 -3.76 18.59 15.80
N ASN A 231 -3.80 18.97 17.09
CA ASN A 231 -4.85 18.54 18.01
C ASN A 231 -6.20 19.19 17.72
N SER A 232 -6.25 20.43 17.24
CA SER A 232 -7.50 21.10 16.86
C SER A 232 -8.11 20.51 15.59
N LEU A 233 -7.29 20.16 14.59
CA LEU A 233 -7.72 19.43 13.39
C LEU A 233 -8.29 18.03 13.69
N ARG A 234 -8.10 17.53 14.91
CA ARG A 234 -8.58 16.23 15.38
C ARG A 234 -9.93 16.29 16.09
N LYS A 235 -10.39 17.48 16.47
CA LYS A 235 -11.62 17.71 17.25
C LYS A 235 -12.83 18.08 16.39
N ASP A 236 -12.66 18.33 15.09
CA ASP A 236 -13.77 18.45 14.16
C ASP A 236 -14.04 17.08 13.51
N PRO A 237 -15.20 16.45 13.76
CA PRO A 237 -15.60 15.18 13.17
C PRO A 237 -15.98 15.27 11.69
#